data_AF-A0A9E4LPM1-F1
#
_entry.id   AF-A0A9E4LPM1-F1
#
_cell.length_a   1.000
_cell.length_b   1.000
_cell.length_c   1.000
_cell.angle_alpha   90.00
_cell.angle_beta   90.00
_cell.angle_gamma   90.00
#
_symmetry.space_group_name_H-M   'P 1'
#
loop_
_entity.id
_entity.type
_entity.pdbx_description
1 polymer ?
#
loop_
_entity_poly.entity_id
_entity_poly.type
_entity_poly.pdbx_seq_one_letter_code
_entity_poly.pdbx_strand_id
1 'polypeptide(L)' 'MRNTLLAALICFLFFNSPALAGYEEGNEAYQQGDYQIAYREWLPLAEQGDSKAQNKMGVTRRWR' A
#
# COMPACT_ATOMS: atom_id res chain seq x y z
N MET A 1 23.34 -3.87 26.02
CA MET A 1 23.91 -4.08 24.67
C MET A 1 23.16 -5.12 23.84
N ARG A 2 22.85 -6.32 24.35
CA ARG A 2 22.07 -7.32 23.59
C ARG A 2 20.63 -6.89 23.28
N ASN A 3 19.92 -6.30 24.25
CA ASN A 3 18.54 -5.84 24.06
C ASN A 3 18.42 -4.57 23.19
N THR A 4 19.46 -3.74 23.15
CA THR A 4 19.48 -2.53 22.30
C THR A 4 19.64 -2.89 20.82
N LEU A 5 20.36 -3.97 20.50
CA LEU A 5 20.49 -4.48 19.13
C LEU A 5 19.17 -5.12 18.64
N LEU A 6 18.45 -5.82 19.52
CA LEU A 6 17.13 -6.38 19.19
C LEU A 6 16.07 -5.30 18.92
N ALA A 7 16.07 -4.22 19.72
CA ALA A 7 15.17 -3.09 19.50
C ALA A 7 15.44 -2.37 18.17
N ALA A 8 16.72 -2.19 17.81
CA ALA A 8 17.10 -1.57 16.53
C ALA A 8 16.68 -2.41 15.31
N LEU A 9 16.80 -3.74 15.41
CA LEU A 9 16.38 -4.67 14.36
C LEU A 9 14.86 -4.64 14.14
N ILE A 10 14.08 -4.57 15.21
CA ILE A 10 12.61 -4.47 15.15
C ILE A 10 12.17 -3.15 14.51
N CYS A 11 12.80 -2.01 14.85
CA CYS A 11 12.50 -0.73 14.22
C CYS A 11 12.81 -0.70 12.72
N PHE A 12 13.85 -1.42 12.26
CA PHE A 12 14.20 -1.53 10.85
C PHE A 12 13.16 -2.30 10.03
N LEU A 13 12.49 -3.30 10.63
CA LEU A 13 11.44 -4.08 9.97
C LEU A 13 10.17 -3.25 9.70
N PHE A 14 9.88 -2.22 10.49
CA PHE A 14 8.75 -1.31 10.27
C PHE A 14 9.06 -0.15 9.31
N PHE A 15 10.34 0.08 8.96
CA PHE A 15 10.74 1.17 8.06
C PHE A 15 10.70 0.80 6.57
N ASN A 16 10.59 -0.50 6.26
CA ASN A 16 10.32 -0.97 4.92
C ASN A 16 8.84 -0.70 4.61
N SER A 17 8.50 0.55 4.28
CA SER A 17 7.19 0.89 3.73
C SER A 17 7.21 0.61 2.23
N PRO A 18 6.64 -0.51 1.74
CA PRO A 18 6.29 -0.66 0.33
C PRO A 18 5.17 0.32 -0.09
N ALA A 19 4.70 1.15 0.84
CA ALA A 19 3.48 1.95 0.71
C ALA A 19 3.47 2.91 -0.49
N LEU A 20 4.64 3.42 -0.90
CA LEU A 20 4.75 4.35 -2.01
C LEU A 20 4.82 3.64 -3.37
N ALA A 21 5.44 2.46 -3.42
CA ALA A 21 5.71 1.69 -4.64
C ALA A 21 4.64 0.63 -4.95
N GLY A 22 3.47 0.70 -4.32
CA GLY A 22 2.27 0.01 -4.82
C GLY A 22 1.15 0.98 -5.21
N TYR A 23 1.23 2.23 -4.74
CA TYR A 23 0.16 3.21 -4.96
C TYR A 23 0.19 3.74 -6.39
N GLU A 24 1.39 4.02 -6.90
CA GLU A 24 1.64 4.54 -8.24
C GLU A 24 1.20 3.53 -9.29
N GLU A 25 1.59 2.26 -9.11
CA GLU A 25 1.28 1.11 -9.96
C GLU A 25 -0.23 0.88 -10.03
N GLY A 26 -0.91 0.96 -8.88
CA GLY A 26 -2.37 0.90 -8.87
C GLY A 26 -3.02 2.07 -9.61
N ASN A 27 -2.41 3.26 -9.55
CA ASN A 27 -2.92 4.45 -10.24
C ASN A 27 -2.67 4.40 -11.75
N GLU A 28 -1.54 3.86 -12.20
CA GLU A 28 -1.27 3.58 -13.61
C GLU A 28 -2.26 2.56 -14.18
N ALA A 29 -2.48 1.44 -13.47
CA ALA A 29 -3.46 0.44 -13.87
C ALA A 29 -4.89 1.02 -13.95
N TYR A 30 -5.26 1.87 -12.99
CA TYR A 30 -6.55 2.56 -13.01
C TYR A 30 -6.69 3.49 -14.22
N GLN A 31 -5.64 4.21 -14.58
CA GLN A 31 -5.63 5.07 -15.77
C GLN A 31 -5.74 4.26 -17.07
N GLN A 32 -5.19 3.06 -17.10
CA GLN A 32 -5.32 2.11 -18.20
C GLN A 32 -6.69 1.41 -18.24
N GLY A 33 -7.54 1.61 -17.22
CA GLY A 33 -8.84 0.96 -17.08
C GLY A 33 -8.78 -0.46 -16.51
N ASP A 34 -7.60 -0.94 -16.12
CA ASP A 34 -7.43 -2.21 -15.43
C ASP A 34 -7.71 -2.05 -13.93
N TYR A 35 -9.00 -1.94 -13.61
CA TYR A 35 -9.46 -1.76 -12.23
C TYR A 35 -9.16 -2.97 -11.34
N GLN A 36 -8.95 -4.16 -11.93
CA GLN A 36 -8.65 -5.37 -11.17
C GLN A 36 -7.20 -5.33 -10.66
N ILE A 37 -6.26 -4.93 -11.52
CA ILE A 37 -4.87 -4.68 -11.10
C ILE A 37 -4.83 -3.50 -10.13
N ALA A 38 -5.51 -2.39 -10.42
CA ALA A 38 -5.54 -1.22 -9.54
C ALA A 38 -6.01 -1.58 -8.11
N TYR A 39 -7.08 -2.36 -8.01
CA TYR A 39 -7.62 -2.84 -6.73
C TYR A 39 -6.62 -3.73 -5.98
N ARG A 40 -5.91 -4.63 -6.69
CA ARG A 40 -4.92 -5.52 -6.07
C ARG A 40 -3.76 -4.73 -5.48
N GLU A 41 -3.26 -3.71 -6.19
CA GLU A 41 -2.14 -2.90 -5.71
C GLU A 41 -2.54 -1.97 -4.55
N TRP A 42 -3.76 -1.42 -4.56
CA TRP A 42 -4.24 -0.56 -3.48
C TRP A 42 -4.73 -1.29 -2.24
N LEU A 43 -5.15 -2.55 -2.34
CA LEU A 43 -5.66 -3.33 -1.20
C LEU A 43 -4.69 -3.43 -0.02
N PRO A 44 -3.43 -3.89 -0.18
CA PRO A 44 -2.51 -4.01 0.94
C PRO A 44 -2.15 -2.66 1.56
N LEU A 45 -2.21 -1.59 0.76
CA LEU A 45 -1.98 -0.21 1.20
C LEU A 45 -3.14 0.31 2.05
N ALA A 46 -4.37 0.05 1.58
CA ALA A 46 -5.58 0.42 2.30
C ALA A 46 -5.68 -0.33 3.63
N GLU A 47 -5.27 -1.60 3.67
CA GLU A 47 -5.20 -2.43 4.89
C GLU A 47 -4.13 -1.92 5.88
N GLN A 48 -3.03 -1.35 5.38
CA GLN A 48 -1.99 -0.71 6.20
C GLN A 48 -2.38 0.71 6.68
N GLY A 49 -3.56 1.21 6.29
CA GLY A 49 -4.06 2.52 6.69
C GLY A 49 -3.70 3.67 5.76
N ASP A 50 -3.21 3.40 4.54
CA ASP A 50 -2.96 4.46 3.56
C ASP A 50 -4.29 5.09 3.12
N SER A 51 -4.50 6.34 3.54
CA SER A 51 -5.72 7.10 3.25
C SER A 51 -5.96 7.34 1.75
N LYS A 52 -4.89 7.45 0.93
CA LYS A 52 -5.03 7.64 -0.51
C LYS A 52 -5.53 6.35 -1.16
N ALA A 53 -4.95 5.21 -0.79
CA ALA A 53 -5.39 3.90 -1.27
C ALA A 53 -6.83 3.60 -0.84
N GLN A 54 -7.20 3.89 0.41
CA GLN A 54 -8.60 3.75 0.88
C GLN A 54 -9.58 4.59 0.05
N ASN A 55 -9.23 5.84 -0.27
CA ASN A 55 -10.06 6.70 -1.11
C ASN A 55 -10.21 6.13 -2.52
N LYS A 56 -9.09 5.74 -3.15
CA LYS A 56 -9.07 5.13 -4.49
C LYS A 56 -9.89 3.86 -4.57
N MET A 57 -9.84 3.01 -3.54
CA MET A 57 -10.66 1.81 -3.45
C MET A 57 -12.15 2.12 -3.35
N GLY A 58 -12.52 3.19 -2.64
CA GLY A 58 -13.90 3.69 -2.58
C GLY A 58 -14.42 4.16 -3.94
N VAL A 59 -13.60 4.88 -4.71
CA VAL A 59 -13.94 5.31 -6.08
C VAL A 59 -14.00 4.11 -7.03
N THR A 60 -13.06 3.19 -6.92
CA THR A 60 -12.91 2.04 -7.83
C THR A 60 -13.99 0.97 -7.62
N ARG A 61 -14.50 0.79 -6.41
CA ARG A 61 -15.63 -0.11 -6.12
C ARG A 61 -16.88 0.15 -6.96
N ARG A 62 -17.03 1.38 -7.48
CA ARG A 62 -18.13 1.74 -8.39
C ARG A 62 -18.01 1.07 -9.77
N TRP A 63 -16.83 0.58 -10.14
CA TRP A 63 -16.51 0.01 -11.45
C TRP A 63 -16.40 -1.53 -11.44
N ARG A 64 -16.83 -2.17 -10.35
CA ARG A 64 -16.96 -3.63 -10.24
C ARG A 64 -18.23 -4.12 -10.93
#